data_AF-A0A926SU93-F1
#
_entry.id   AF-A0A926SU93-F1
#
_cell.length_a   1.000
_cell.length_b   1.000
_cell.length_c   1.000
_cell.angle_alpha   90.00
_cell.angle_beta   90.00
_cell.angle_gamma   90.00
#
_symmetry.space_group_name_H-M   'P 1'
#
loop_
_entity.id
_entity.type
_entity.pdbx_description
1 polymer ?
#
loop_
_entity_poly.entity_id
_entity_poly.type
_entity_poly.pdbx_seq_one_letter_code
_entity_poly.pdbx_strand_id
1 'polypeptide(L)'
;MAQPGSFKQGFWGVFGSTFLTIFLAEMGDKTQVATLLMSAQSQSPAIVFAGAATALIATSLVGVLLGRWLATRISPKTLNSAAAVSLLFIAASLFWEILQF
;
A
#
# COMPACT_ATOMS: atom_id res chain seq x y z
N MET A 1 7.31 22.34 29.33
CA MET A 1 7.37 21.14 28.47
C MET A 1 5.96 20.83 27.99
N ALA A 2 5.64 21.17 26.73
CA ALA A 2 4.31 20.94 26.18
C ALA A 2 4.13 19.45 25.87
N GLN A 3 3.05 18.84 26.38
CA GLN A 3 2.66 17.48 25.98
C GLN A 3 2.13 17.53 24.54
N PRO A 4 2.59 16.66 23.61
CA PRO A 4 2.04 16.64 22.26
C PRO A 4 0.58 16.17 22.35
N GLY A 5 -0.31 16.93 21.71
CA GLY A 5 -1.74 16.68 21.71
C GLY A 5 -2.04 15.25 21.27
N SER A 6 -2.74 14.51 22.13
CA SER A 6 -3.43 13.27 21.76
C SER A 6 -4.44 13.60 20.66
N PHE A 7 -4.04 13.42 19.40
CA PHE A 7 -4.98 13.43 18.30
C PHE A 7 -5.92 12.24 18.49
N LYS A 8 -7.08 12.46 19.11
CA LYS A 8 -8.20 11.52 19.02
C LYS A 8 -8.71 11.55 17.58
N GLN A 9 -8.01 10.85 16.69
CA GLN A 9 -8.47 10.66 15.33
C GLN A 9 -9.74 9.80 15.38
N GLY A 10 -10.88 10.42 15.06
CA GLY A 10 -12.12 9.68 14.87
C GLY A 10 -11.99 8.71 13.70
N PHE A 11 -12.89 7.73 13.62
CA PHE A 11 -12.93 6.73 12.53
C PHE A 11 -12.77 7.37 11.14
N TRP A 12 -13.48 8.47 10.88
CA TRP A 12 -13.40 9.23 9.63
C TRP A 12 -12.03 9.83 9.36
N GLY A 13 -11.30 10.24 10.39
CA GLY A 13 -9.94 10.75 10.27
C GLY A 13 -8.95 9.66 9.89
N VAL A 14 -9.03 8.51 10.56
CA VAL A 14 -8.19 7.34 10.22
C VAL A 14 -8.51 6.85 8.81
N PHE A 15 -9.78 6.65 8.50
CA PHE A 15 -10.24 6.23 7.17
C PHE A 15 -9.75 7.19 6.07
N GLY A 16 -9.96 8.49 6.24
CA GLY A 16 -9.55 9.50 5.26
C GLY A 16 -8.04 9.52 5.04
N SER A 17 -7.25 9.47 6.12
CA SER A 17 -5.78 9.44 6.01
C SER A 17 -5.29 8.17 5.31
N THR A 18 -5.79 7.00 5.71
CA THR A 18 -5.37 5.72 5.11
C THR A 18 -5.80 5.63 3.65
N PHE A 19 -7.03 6.04 3.33
CA PHE A 19 -7.51 6.09 1.94
C PHE A 19 -6.61 6.97 1.09
N LEU A 20 -6.33 8.21 1.53
CA LEU A 20 -5.53 9.13 0.75
C LEU A 20 -4.08 8.65 0.60
N THR A 21 -3.48 8.10 1.66
CA THR A 21 -2.13 7.55 1.62
C THR A 21 -2.04 6.38 0.62
N ILE A 22 -2.95 5.41 0.70
CA ILE A 22 -2.95 4.26 -0.22
C ILE A 22 -3.27 4.72 -1.64
N PHE A 23 -4.27 5.59 -1.82
CA PHE A 23 -4.64 6.12 -3.13
C PHE A 23 -3.44 6.78 -3.82
N LEU A 24 -2.74 7.69 -3.14
CA LEU A 24 -1.56 8.36 -3.69
C LEU A 24 -0.40 7.40 -3.94
N ALA A 25 -0.21 6.39 -3.07
CA ALA A 25 0.83 5.38 -3.24
C ALA A 25 0.59 4.46 -4.45
N GLU A 26 -0.68 4.18 -4.75
CA GLU A 26 -1.08 3.29 -5.85
C GLU A 26 -1.27 4.03 -7.19
N MET A 27 -1.39 5.36 -7.19
CA MET A 27 -1.57 6.15 -8.42
C MET A 27 -0.43 5.91 -9.43
N GLY A 28 -0.79 5.42 -10.61
CA GLY A 28 0.18 5.16 -11.68
C GLY A 28 0.95 3.85 -11.55
N ASP A 29 0.55 2.96 -10.64
CA ASP A 29 1.15 1.64 -10.55
C ASP A 29 0.84 0.76 -11.78
N LYS A 30 1.70 -0.22 -12.03
CA LYS A 30 1.58 -1.21 -13.10
C LYS A 30 0.23 -1.95 -13.03
N THR A 31 -0.30 -2.19 -11.84
CA THR A 31 -1.62 -2.82 -11.66
C THR A 31 -2.77 -1.96 -12.20
N GLN A 32 -2.67 -0.63 -12.14
CA GLN A 32 -3.66 0.28 -12.73
C GLN A 32 -3.62 0.24 -14.26
N VAL A 33 -2.42 0.26 -14.85
CA VAL A 33 -2.26 0.11 -16.31
C VAL A 33 -2.79 -1.25 -16.77
N ALA A 34 -2.49 -2.33 -16.07
CA ALA A 34 -3.02 -3.65 -16.36
C ALA A 34 -4.56 -3.70 -16.28
N THR A 35 -5.14 -3.08 -15.24
CA THR A 35 -6.60 -3.00 -15.06
C THR A 35 -7.25 -2.18 -16.17
N LEU A 36 -6.64 -1.06 -16.59
CA LEU A 36 -7.10 -0.24 -17.71
C LEU A 36 -7.08 -1.02 -19.03
N LEU A 37 -5.98 -1.73 -19.32
CA LEU A 37 -5.86 -2.55 -20.54
C LEU A 37 -6.87 -3.71 -20.55
N MET A 38 -7.08 -4.35 -19.40
CA MET A 38 -8.05 -5.42 -19.24
C MET A 38 -9.49 -4.90 -19.35
N SER A 39 -9.76 -3.70 -18.83
CA SER A 39 -11.05 -3.02 -19.00
C SER A 39 -11.29 -2.60 -20.45
N ALA A 40 -10.25 -2.20 -21.18
CA ALA A 40 -10.35 -1.80 -22.59
C ALA A 40 -10.64 -3.00 -23.53
N GLN A 41 -10.20 -4.20 -23.16
CA GLN A 41 -10.45 -5.43 -23.93
C GLN A 41 -11.72 -6.19 -23.48
N SER A 42 -12.21 -5.93 -22.27
CA SER A 42 -13.37 -6.62 -21.72
C SER A 42 -14.69 -6.09 -22.29
N GLN A 43 -15.62 -7.00 -22.59
CA GLN A 43 -16.99 -6.64 -22.96
C GLN A 43 -17.81 -6.12 -21.76
N SER A 44 -17.29 -6.26 -20.54
CA SER A 44 -17.90 -5.73 -19.32
C SER A 44 -16.86 -5.07 -18.41
N PRO A 45 -16.61 -3.75 -18.60
CA PRO A 45 -15.72 -2.95 -17.76
C PRO A 45 -16.09 -2.99 -16.26
N ALA A 46 -17.39 -3.09 -15.96
CA ALA A 46 -17.89 -3.14 -14.59
C ALA A 46 -17.40 -4.36 -13.81
N ILE A 47 -17.29 -5.52 -14.48
CA ILE A 47 -16.79 -6.76 -13.86
C ILE A 47 -15.28 -6.64 -13.60
N VAL A 48 -14.53 -6.04 -14.52
CA VAL A 48 -13.08 -5.78 -14.34
C VAL A 48 -12.85 -4.86 -13.15
N PHE A 49 -13.64 -3.79 -13.05
CA PHE A 49 -13.59 -2.89 -11.89
C PHE A 49 -13.90 -3.63 -10.58
N ALA A 50 -14.98 -4.40 -10.52
CA ALA A 50 -15.34 -5.16 -9.33
C ALA A 50 -14.27 -6.17 -8.92
N GLY A 51 -13.66 -6.86 -9.90
CA GLY A 51 -12.55 -7.78 -9.68
C GLY A 51 -11.31 -7.09 -9.13
N ALA A 52 -10.87 -6.00 -9.76
CA ALA A 52 -9.71 -5.23 -9.32
C ALA A 52 -9.93 -4.60 -7.93
N ALA A 53 -11.11 -4.03 -7.67
CA ALA A 53 -11.47 -3.48 -6.38
C ALA A 53 -11.46 -4.56 -5.28
N THR A 54 -12.03 -5.73 -5.57
CA THR A 54 -12.03 -6.86 -4.62
C THR A 54 -10.60 -7.36 -4.36
N ALA A 55 -9.77 -7.44 -5.39
CA ALA A 55 -8.36 -7.83 -5.26
C ALA A 55 -7.57 -6.84 -4.40
N LEU A 56 -7.78 -5.53 -4.58
CA LEU A 56 -7.15 -4.49 -3.76
C LEU A 56 -7.57 -4.59 -2.30
N ILE A 57 -8.88 -4.74 -2.03
CA ILE A 57 -9.40 -4.90 -0.67
C ILE A 57 -8.84 -6.17 -0.02
N ALA A 58 -8.85 -7.30 -0.73
CA ALA A 58 -8.36 -8.58 -0.23
C ALA A 58 -6.86 -8.51 0.11
N THR A 59 -6.05 -7.97 -0.80
CA THR A 59 -4.60 -7.83 -0.60
C THR A 59 -4.28 -6.86 0.55
N SER A 60 -5.00 -5.74 0.62
CA SER A 60 -4.87 -4.79 1.74
C SER A 60 -5.24 -5.42 3.08
N LEU A 61 -6.33 -6.19 3.12
CA LEU A 61 -6.77 -6.90 4.32
C LEU A 61 -5.71 -7.89 4.80
N VAL A 62 -5.16 -8.70 3.89
CA VAL A 62 -4.07 -9.63 4.21
C VAL A 62 -2.86 -8.87 4.75
N GLY A 63 -2.45 -7.78 4.09
CA GLY A 63 -1.34 -6.93 4.53
C GLY A 63 -1.54 -6.36 5.94
N VAL A 64 -2.73 -5.84 6.25
CA VAL A 64 -3.06 -5.29 7.57
C VAL A 64 -3.08 -6.37 8.64
N LEU A 65 -3.67 -7.55 8.35
CA LEU A 65 -3.71 -8.66 9.31
C LEU A 65 -2.32 -9.18 9.63
N LEU A 66 -1.49 -9.40 8.60
CA LEU A 66 -0.10 -9.83 8.76
C LEU A 66 0.75 -8.77 9.47
N GLY A 67 0.63 -7.50 9.08
CA GLY A 67 1.33 -6.39 9.71
C GLY A 67 0.97 -6.25 11.19
N ARG A 68 -0.32 -6.36 11.52
CA ARG A 68 -0.80 -6.34 12.91
C ARG A 68 -0.27 -7.53 13.69
N TRP A 69 -0.31 -8.73 13.13
CA TRP A 69 0.26 -9.93 13.75
C TRP A 69 1.76 -9.76 14.04
N LEU A 70 2.52 -9.27 13.06
CA LEU A 70 3.96 -9.04 13.19
C LEU A 70 4.28 -7.98 14.26
N ALA A 71 3.51 -6.90 14.30
CA ALA A 71 3.64 -5.84 15.30
C ALA A 71 3.39 -6.32 16.75
N THR A 72 2.63 -7.41 16.94
CA THR A 72 2.48 -8.02 18.28
C THR A 72 3.63 -8.92 18.71
N ARG A 73 4.45 -9.40 17.75
CA ARG A 73 5.52 -10.38 18.01
C ARG A 73 6.91 -9.77 18.00
N ILE A 74 7.11 -8.66 17.30
CA ILE A 74 8.42 -8.05 17.03
C ILE A 74 8.48 -6.63 17.59
N SER A 75 9.64 -6.23 18.11
CA SER A 75 9.85 -4.87 18.62
C SER A 75 9.68 -3.83 17.49
N PRO A 76 9.09 -2.65 17.76
CA PRO A 76 8.94 -1.59 16.75
C PRO A 76 10.27 -1.14 16.13
N LYS A 77 11.36 -1.18 16.89
CA LYS A 77 12.70 -0.82 16.40
C LYS A 77 13.18 -1.79 15.32
N THR A 78 13.00 -3.08 15.54
CA THR A 78 13.35 -4.11 14.55
C THR A 78 12.47 -4.00 13.31
N LEU A 79 11.17 -3.78 13.48
CA LEU A 79 10.24 -3.64 12.35
C LEU A 79 10.57 -2.42 11.48
N ASN A 80 10.84 -1.26 12.10
CA ASN A 80 11.22 -0.05 11.37
C ASN A 80 12.57 -0.21 10.65
N SER A 81 13.56 -0.82 11.30
CA SER A 81 14.86 -1.06 10.67
C SER A 81 14.73 -2.04 9.50
N ALA A 82 13.93 -3.10 9.64
CA ALA A 82 13.67 -4.03 8.57
C ALA A 82 12.99 -3.34 7.38
N ALA A 83 11.93 -2.57 7.63
CA ALA A 83 11.23 -1.81 6.58
C ALA A 83 12.17 -0.84 5.85
N ALA A 84 13.03 -0.11 6.57
CA ALA A 84 14.01 0.79 5.97
C ALA A 84 15.01 0.05 5.07
N VAL A 85 15.55 -1.09 5.54
CA VAL A 85 16.47 -1.92 4.74
C VAL A 85 15.78 -2.50 3.51
N SER A 86 14.54 -2.99 3.64
CA SER A 86 13.75 -3.49 2.51
C SER A 86 13.50 -2.41 1.47
N LEU A 87 13.13 -1.19 1.89
CA LEU A 87 12.91 -0.07 0.98
C LEU A 87 14.19 0.37 0.27
N LEU A 88 15.31 0.45 0.99
CA LEU A 88 16.62 0.75 0.39
C LEU A 88 17.04 -0.32 -0.63
N PHE A 89 16.80 -1.59 -0.31
CA PHE A 89 17.10 -2.70 -1.21
C PHE A 89 16.26 -2.60 -2.50
N ILE A 90 14.95 -2.36 -2.39
CA ILE A 90 14.08 -2.18 -3.56
C ILE A 90 14.54 -0.97 -4.39
N ALA A 91 14.84 0.16 -3.74
CA ALA A 91 15.32 1.36 -4.43
C ALA A 91 16.65 1.13 -5.17
N ALA A 92 17.61 0.45 -4.52
CA ALA A 92 18.88 0.11 -5.14
C ALA A 92 18.72 -0.88 -6.30
N SER A 93 17.85 -1.88 -6.15
CA SER A 93 17.53 -2.84 -7.20
C SER A 93 16.94 -2.17 -8.43
N LEU A 94 15.96 -1.26 -8.24
CA LEU A 94 15.37 -0.49 -9.33
C LEU A 94 16.38 0.44 -9.99
N PHE A 95 17.23 1.10 -9.20
CA PHE A 95 18.28 1.97 -9.73
C PHE A 95 19.30 1.18 -10.57
N TRP A 96 19.68 -0.01 -10.12
CA TRP A 96 20.56 -0.89 -10.88
C TRP A 96 19.93 -1.33 -12.21
N GLU A 97 18.64 -1.71 -12.19
CA GLU A 97 17.89 -2.03 -13.42
C GLU A 97 17.92 -0.86 -14.41
N ILE A 98 17.69 0.37 -13.94
CA ILE A 98 17.72 1.57 -14.77
C ILE A 98 19.09 1.80 -15.41
N LEU A 99 20.20 1.50 -14.72
CA LEU A 99 21.56 1.66 -15.25
C LEU A 99 21.95 0.60 -16.29
N GLN A 100 21.23 -0.53 -16.35
CA GLN A 100 21.49 -1.60 -17.30
C GLN A 100 20.69 -1.48 -18.61
N PHE A 101 19.75 -0.53 -18.69
CA PHE A 101 19.08 -0.11 -19.93
C PHE A 101 19.92 0.89 -20.72
#